data_AF-A0A9W2ZB66-F1
#
_entry.id   AF-A0A9W2ZB66-F1
#
_cell.length_a   1.000
_cell.length_b   1.000
_cell.length_c   1.000
_cell.angle_alpha   90.00
_cell.angle_beta   90.00
_cell.angle_gamma   90.00
#
_symmetry.space_group_name_H-M   'P 1'
#
loop_
_entity.id
_entity.type
_entity.pdbx_description
1 polymer ?
#
loop_
_entity_poly.entity_id
_entity_poly.type
_entity_poly.pdbx_seq_one_letter_code
_entity_poly.pdbx_strand_id
1 'polypeptide(L)'
;MDDKEVRLEACQLRELFRGRFSQDEMEKVVSEMGGKLQALDFILRVDPGQVSGFMKKSTQYIENLQRDSIHLNEVLESGVFDVETSKRQFGCKDCQRSWWRKVPLRKEVSRCHVCKTRYEAIPRDKEWGWGMFYCDGENCGEEFQGFAVMGMTKSMCHRCGYYVLVDHIIPPNKFSRNKKKRTRDTHDCNGINCYRRNQDGSLIMDRAAICIHPKSKPFRPPDAQYRTWSQAHRSTGSTVDTHIDQRSVFSGSGSFAYTLPSRR
;
A
#
# COMPACT_ATOMS: atom_id res chain seq x y z
N MET A 1 20.66 -10.75 -19.36
CA MET A 1 19.59 -10.61 -18.35
C MET A 1 18.26 -10.62 -19.05
N ASP A 2 17.20 -11.10 -18.37
CA ASP A 2 15.83 -10.97 -18.86
C ASP A 2 15.42 -9.48 -18.87
N ASP A 3 14.67 -9.02 -19.87
CA ASP A 3 14.27 -7.62 -20.02
C ASP A 3 13.46 -7.13 -18.80
N LYS A 4 12.69 -8.04 -18.19
CA LYS A 4 11.94 -7.76 -16.96
C LYS A 4 12.84 -7.65 -15.73
N GLU A 5 13.96 -8.37 -15.71
CA GLU A 5 14.94 -8.35 -14.63
C GLU A 5 15.71 -7.02 -14.64
N VAL A 6 16.23 -6.60 -15.81
CA VAL A 6 16.89 -5.30 -15.99
C VAL A 6 15.97 -4.16 -15.56
N ARG A 7 14.70 -4.20 -16.01
CA ARG A 7 13.69 -3.20 -15.64
C ARG A 7 13.44 -3.14 -14.14
N LEU A 8 13.37 -4.29 -13.46
CA LEU A 8 13.19 -4.35 -12.01
C LEU A 8 14.39 -3.78 -11.25
N GLU A 9 15.59 -4.17 -11.65
CA GLU A 9 16.85 -3.71 -11.07
C GLU A 9 17.04 -2.21 -11.24
N ALA A 10 16.77 -1.69 -12.44
CA ALA A 10 16.77 -0.26 -12.72
C ALA A 10 15.76 0.50 -11.85
N CYS A 11 14.59 -0.09 -11.58
CA CYS A 11 13.63 0.53 -10.66
C CYS A 11 14.15 0.61 -9.24
N GLN A 12 14.75 -0.47 -8.72
CA GLN A 12 15.32 -0.49 -7.38
C GLN A 12 16.41 0.57 -7.24
N LEU A 13 17.32 0.63 -8.21
CA LEU A 13 18.41 1.61 -8.23
C LEU A 13 17.89 3.05 -8.32
N ARG A 14 16.90 3.30 -9.17
CA ARG A 14 16.25 4.61 -9.27
C ARG A 14 15.64 5.05 -7.94
N GLU A 15 15.03 4.13 -7.19
CA GLU A 15 14.45 4.44 -5.88
C GLU A 15 15.51 4.78 -4.83
N LEU A 16 16.68 4.14 -4.85
CA LEU A 16 17.81 4.53 -3.98
C LEU A 16 18.25 5.97 -4.22
N PHE A 17 18.32 6.39 -5.48
CA PHE A 17 18.59 7.78 -5.86
C PHE A 17 17.36 8.68 -5.80
N ARG A 18 16.28 8.25 -5.13
CA ARG A 18 15.06 9.02 -4.87
C ARG A 18 14.37 9.56 -6.13
N GLY A 19 14.62 8.96 -7.30
CA GLY A 19 14.07 9.41 -8.58
C GLY A 19 14.82 10.57 -9.24
N ARG A 20 16.09 10.83 -8.86
CA ARG A 20 16.98 11.80 -9.52
C ARG A 20 17.34 11.42 -10.96
N PHE A 21 17.06 10.18 -11.34
CA PHE A 21 17.23 9.64 -12.67
C PHE A 21 15.91 9.09 -13.19
N SER A 22 15.72 9.14 -14.50
CA SER A 22 14.60 8.52 -15.20
C SER A 22 14.71 7.00 -15.19
N GLN A 23 13.62 6.32 -15.57
CA GLN A 23 13.64 4.86 -15.73
C GLN A 23 14.62 4.44 -16.82
N ASP A 24 14.56 5.10 -17.97
CA ASP A 24 15.32 4.73 -19.17
C ASP A 24 16.82 4.94 -18.97
N GLU A 25 17.21 6.02 -18.28
CA GLU A 25 18.61 6.25 -17.86
C GLU A 25 19.12 5.08 -16.99
N MET A 26 18.31 4.63 -16.03
CA MET A 26 18.68 3.54 -15.12
C MET A 26 18.71 2.17 -15.79
N GLU A 27 17.76 1.90 -16.70
CA GLU A 27 17.75 0.67 -17.50
C GLU A 27 19.01 0.57 -18.35
N LYS A 28 19.43 1.69 -18.95
CA LYS A 28 20.68 1.77 -19.71
C LYS A 28 21.90 1.45 -18.84
N VAL A 29 22.05 2.09 -17.68
CA VAL A 29 23.20 1.85 -16.79
C VAL A 29 23.22 0.40 -16.31
N VAL A 30 22.09 -0.15 -15.87
CA VAL A 30 22.01 -1.54 -15.38
C VAL A 30 22.35 -2.53 -16.50
N SER A 31 21.83 -2.30 -17.71
CA SER A 31 22.11 -3.16 -18.85
C SER A 31 23.58 -3.14 -19.26
N GLU A 32 24.25 -1.98 -19.24
CA GLU A 32 25.65 -1.86 -19.63
C GLU A 32 26.63 -2.32 -18.54
N MET A 33 26.33 -2.04 -17.26
CA MET A 33 27.19 -2.42 -16.13
C MET A 33 27.00 -3.87 -15.69
N GLY A 34 26.00 -4.58 -16.24
CA GLY A 34 25.78 -6.00 -15.97
C GLY A 34 25.06 -6.29 -14.65
N GLY A 35 24.32 -5.32 -14.11
CA GLY A 35 23.51 -5.48 -12.90
C GLY A 35 23.45 -4.22 -12.04
N LYS A 36 22.48 -4.18 -11.11
CA LYS A 36 22.27 -3.03 -10.20
C LYS A 36 23.44 -2.69 -9.28
N LEU A 37 24.22 -3.70 -8.85
CA LEU A 37 25.34 -3.49 -7.93
C LEU A 37 26.49 -2.77 -8.63
N GLN A 38 26.85 -3.26 -9.80
CA GLN A 38 27.86 -2.67 -10.68
C GLN A 38 27.41 -1.29 -11.16
N ALA A 39 26.12 -1.12 -11.46
CA ALA A 39 25.55 0.19 -11.78
C ALA A 39 25.62 1.18 -10.60
N LEU A 40 25.38 0.73 -9.36
CA LEU A 40 25.51 1.57 -8.17
C LEU A 40 26.97 1.97 -7.94
N ASP A 41 27.91 1.02 -8.08
CA ASP A 41 29.35 1.26 -7.94
C ASP A 41 29.85 2.25 -9.01
N PHE A 42 29.42 2.07 -10.25
CA PHE A 42 29.68 3.00 -11.35
C PHE A 42 29.22 4.42 -11.03
N ILE A 43 28.00 4.60 -10.52
CA ILE A 43 27.47 5.94 -10.23
C ILE A 43 28.19 6.60 -9.04
N LEU A 44 28.57 5.82 -8.01
CA LEU A 44 29.09 6.37 -6.76
C LEU A 44 30.60 6.55 -6.73
N ARG A 45 31.37 5.65 -7.35
CA ARG A 45 32.82 5.57 -7.16
C ARG A 45 33.63 5.92 -8.41
N VAL A 46 33.04 5.84 -9.59
CA VAL A 46 33.73 6.22 -10.83
C VAL A 46 33.82 7.74 -10.94
N ASP A 47 34.87 8.20 -11.64
CA ASP A 47 35.13 9.60 -11.91
C ASP A 47 33.86 10.33 -12.43
N PRO A 48 33.50 11.49 -11.82
CA PRO A 48 32.30 12.25 -12.21
C PRO A 48 32.26 12.62 -13.69
N GLY A 49 33.41 12.81 -14.34
CA GLY A 49 33.51 13.13 -15.77
C GLY A 49 33.08 11.96 -16.65
N GLN A 50 33.46 10.74 -16.28
CA GLN A 50 33.05 9.53 -17.02
C GLN A 50 31.55 9.26 -16.85
N VAL A 51 31.05 9.33 -15.61
CA VAL A 51 29.61 9.17 -15.32
C VAL A 51 28.79 10.28 -15.99
N SER A 52 29.29 11.51 -15.98
CA SER A 52 28.71 12.66 -16.69
C SER A 52 28.61 12.41 -18.19
N GLY A 53 29.68 11.94 -18.82
CA GLY A 53 29.72 11.60 -20.24
C GLY A 53 28.73 10.49 -20.60
N PHE A 54 28.61 9.48 -19.74
CA PHE A 54 27.67 8.37 -19.93
C PHE A 54 26.20 8.80 -19.81
N MET A 55 25.89 9.55 -18.75
CA MET A 55 24.52 9.94 -18.38
C MET A 55 24.07 11.25 -19.04
N LYS A 56 24.98 11.94 -19.75
CA LYS A 56 24.76 13.26 -20.35
C LYS A 56 24.23 14.30 -19.34
N LYS A 57 24.76 14.26 -18.12
CA LYS A 57 24.53 15.26 -17.05
C LYS A 57 25.78 16.10 -16.87
N SER A 58 25.69 17.27 -16.24
CA SER A 58 26.89 18.06 -15.94
C SER A 58 27.77 17.35 -14.90
N THR A 59 29.08 17.47 -15.01
CA THR A 59 30.05 16.93 -14.05
C THR A 59 29.76 17.41 -12.63
N GLN A 60 29.47 18.71 -12.48
CA GLN A 60 29.12 19.31 -11.19
C GLN A 60 27.84 18.71 -10.58
N TYR A 61 26.88 18.30 -11.40
CA TYR A 61 25.67 17.61 -10.90
C TYR A 61 26.02 16.22 -10.35
N ILE A 62 26.89 15.47 -11.02
CA ILE A 62 27.34 14.15 -10.56
C ILE A 62 28.17 14.26 -9.28
N GLU A 63 29.07 15.24 -9.17
CA GLU A 63 29.83 15.47 -7.93
C GLU A 63 28.91 15.76 -6.73
N ASN A 64 27.91 16.62 -6.92
CA ASN A 64 26.92 16.92 -5.89
C ASN A 64 26.10 15.66 -5.54
N LEU A 65 25.70 14.89 -6.55
CA LEU A 65 24.96 13.63 -6.36
C LEU A 65 25.77 12.64 -5.52
N GLN A 66 27.03 12.39 -5.86
CA GLN A 66 27.89 11.45 -5.15
C GLN A 66 28.08 11.88 -3.69
N ARG A 67 28.28 13.19 -3.43
CA ARG A 67 28.34 13.74 -2.07
C ARG A 67 27.04 13.52 -1.29
N ASP A 68 25.89 13.81 -1.89
CA ASP A 68 24.59 13.63 -1.24
C ASP A 68 24.25 12.14 -0.99
N SER A 69 24.81 11.25 -1.79
CA SER A 69 24.56 9.82 -1.79
C SER A 69 25.65 8.99 -1.12
N ILE A 70 26.54 9.61 -0.31
CA ILE A 70 27.62 8.91 0.42
C ILE A 70 27.09 7.74 1.26
N HIS A 71 25.92 7.90 1.89
CA HIS A 71 25.26 6.85 2.68
C HIS A 71 24.95 5.57 1.87
N LEU A 72 24.88 5.65 0.54
CA LEU A 72 24.65 4.49 -0.32
C LEU A 72 25.92 3.61 -0.50
N ASN A 73 27.10 4.05 -0.04
CA ASN A 73 28.28 3.19 0.00
C ASN A 73 28.08 2.00 0.97
N GLU A 74 27.34 2.20 2.07
CA GLU A 74 26.98 1.12 2.99
C GLU A 74 26.12 0.05 2.30
N VAL A 75 25.28 0.46 1.34
CA VAL A 75 24.47 -0.45 0.51
C VAL A 75 25.36 -1.27 -0.44
N LEU A 76 26.40 -0.65 -1.01
CA LEU A 76 27.41 -1.37 -1.82
C LEU A 76 28.19 -2.38 -0.99
N GLU A 77 28.60 -2.01 0.21
CA GLU A 77 29.42 -2.85 1.10
C GLU A 77 28.62 -4.02 1.70
N SER A 78 27.38 -3.77 2.09
CA SER A 78 26.49 -4.81 2.62
C SER A 78 25.93 -5.73 1.52
N GLY A 79 25.85 -5.24 0.28
CA GLY A 79 25.19 -5.93 -0.83
C GLY A 79 23.66 -6.04 -0.68
N VAL A 80 23.08 -5.41 0.35
CA VAL A 80 21.64 -5.50 0.67
C VAL A 80 20.92 -4.26 0.13
N PHE A 81 20.10 -4.46 -0.90
CA PHE A 81 19.25 -3.42 -1.50
C PHE A 81 17.88 -3.39 -0.84
N ASP A 82 17.79 -2.80 0.36
CA ASP A 82 16.51 -2.61 1.03
C ASP A 82 15.93 -1.23 0.74
N VAL A 83 15.06 -1.16 -0.28
CA VAL A 83 14.15 -0.02 -0.42
C VAL A 83 13.03 -0.21 0.60
N GLU A 84 13.02 0.62 1.64
CA GLU A 84 11.96 0.64 2.63
C GLU A 84 10.60 0.83 1.95
N THR A 85 9.69 -0.10 2.22
CA THR A 85 8.40 -0.18 1.54
C THR A 85 7.29 -0.46 2.53
N SER A 86 6.15 0.19 2.32
CA SER A 86 4.94 0.00 3.10
C SER A 86 3.83 -0.61 2.25
N LYS A 87 3.02 -1.50 2.83
CA LYS A 87 1.75 -1.94 2.23
C LYS A 87 0.65 -1.00 2.68
N ARG A 88 0.05 -0.26 1.75
CA ARG A 88 -0.96 0.77 2.02
C ARG A 88 -2.25 0.53 1.25
N GLN A 89 -3.35 0.98 1.84
CA GLN A 89 -4.64 1.03 1.17
C GLN A 89 -4.80 2.35 0.40
N PHE A 90 -5.43 2.27 -0.77
CA PHE A 90 -5.80 3.41 -1.59
C PHE A 90 -7.26 3.31 -1.98
N GLY A 91 -7.91 4.45 -2.21
CA GLY A 91 -9.31 4.51 -2.60
C GLY A 91 -9.57 5.64 -3.60
N CYS A 92 -10.18 5.31 -4.73
CA CYS A 92 -10.64 6.28 -5.72
C CYS A 92 -12.11 6.62 -5.48
N LYS A 93 -12.39 7.89 -5.15
CA LYS A 93 -13.76 8.39 -4.93
C LYS A 93 -14.62 8.28 -6.17
N ASP A 94 -14.10 8.69 -7.33
CA ASP A 94 -14.86 8.74 -8.59
C ASP A 94 -15.21 7.35 -9.10
N CYS A 95 -14.22 6.44 -9.10
CA CYS A 95 -14.42 5.06 -9.56
C CYS A 95 -15.01 4.14 -8.49
N GLN A 96 -15.15 4.61 -7.25
CA GLN A 96 -15.64 3.86 -6.09
C GLN A 96 -14.92 2.51 -5.90
N ARG A 97 -13.60 2.51 -6.07
CA ARG A 97 -12.74 1.32 -5.94
C ARG A 97 -11.65 1.55 -4.92
N SER A 98 -11.37 0.54 -4.09
CA SER A 98 -10.18 0.51 -3.24
C SER A 98 -9.27 -0.65 -3.59
N TRP A 99 -7.98 -0.46 -3.36
CA TRP A 99 -6.93 -1.44 -3.63
C TRP A 99 -5.81 -1.31 -2.62
N TRP A 100 -5.06 -2.39 -2.45
CA TRP A 100 -3.84 -2.41 -1.66
C TRP A 100 -2.63 -2.42 -2.57
N ARG A 101 -1.59 -1.68 -2.20
CA ARG A 101 -0.33 -1.65 -2.94
C ARG A 101 0.85 -1.55 -2.00
N LYS A 102 1.94 -2.26 -2.35
CA LYS A 102 3.26 -2.02 -1.78
C LYS A 102 3.83 -0.76 -2.43
N VAL A 103 4.30 0.19 -1.65
CA VAL A 103 4.81 1.49 -2.11
C VAL A 103 6.07 1.86 -1.32
N PRO A 104 7.00 2.65 -1.88
CA PRO A 104 8.14 3.15 -1.11
C PRO A 104 7.68 4.01 0.06
N LEU A 105 8.32 3.89 1.23
CA LEU A 105 7.92 4.60 2.44
C LEU A 105 7.94 6.13 2.24
N ARG A 106 8.94 6.64 1.50
CA ARG A 106 9.07 8.06 1.15
C ARG A 106 7.92 8.62 0.29
N LYS A 107 7.17 7.77 -0.42
CA LYS A 107 6.17 8.18 -1.42
C LYS A 107 5.04 7.17 -1.48
N GLU A 108 4.16 7.27 -0.50
CA GLU A 108 2.97 6.42 -0.39
C GLU A 108 1.82 6.88 -1.30
N VAL A 109 2.07 6.88 -2.61
CA VAL A 109 1.10 7.31 -3.63
C VAL A 109 0.76 6.12 -4.52
N SER A 110 -0.47 6.03 -5.03
CA SER A 110 -0.86 5.04 -6.04
C SER A 110 -1.79 5.62 -7.11
N ARG A 111 -1.71 5.13 -8.36
CA ARG A 111 -2.66 5.48 -9.42
C ARG A 111 -3.87 4.56 -9.43
N CYS A 112 -5.06 5.14 -9.61
CA CYS A 112 -6.25 4.35 -9.89
C CYS A 112 -6.10 3.61 -11.22
N HIS A 113 -6.46 2.32 -11.26
CA HIS A 113 -6.37 1.52 -12.48
C HIS A 113 -7.35 1.96 -13.57
N VAL A 114 -8.43 2.65 -13.21
CA VAL A 114 -9.48 3.11 -14.13
C VAL A 114 -9.19 4.54 -14.61
N CYS A 115 -9.36 5.54 -13.74
CA CYS A 115 -9.20 6.95 -14.10
C CYS A 115 -7.74 7.45 -14.16
N LYS A 116 -6.76 6.63 -13.77
CA LYS A 116 -5.32 6.95 -13.75
C LYS A 116 -4.90 8.11 -12.83
N THR A 117 -5.83 8.76 -12.15
CA THR A 117 -5.56 9.77 -11.11
C THR A 117 -4.66 9.20 -10.00
N ARG A 118 -3.69 9.99 -9.57
CA ARG A 118 -2.77 9.67 -8.46
C ARG A 118 -3.43 10.01 -7.13
N TYR A 119 -3.24 9.13 -6.17
CA TYR A 119 -3.92 9.15 -4.88
C TYR A 119 -2.93 8.89 -3.75
N GLU A 120 -3.04 9.64 -2.66
CA GLU A 120 -2.27 9.39 -1.45
C GLU A 120 -2.80 8.16 -0.70
N ALA A 121 -1.94 7.50 0.06
CA ALA A 121 -2.39 6.39 0.89
C ALA A 121 -3.46 6.84 1.88
N ILE A 122 -4.42 5.97 2.13
CA ILE A 122 -5.39 6.16 3.20
C ILE A 122 -4.62 6.16 4.52
N PRO A 123 -4.84 7.14 5.42
CA PRO A 123 -4.21 7.14 6.73
C PRO A 123 -4.52 5.85 7.51
N ARG A 124 -3.57 5.36 8.33
CA ARG A 124 -3.68 4.06 9.01
C ARG A 124 -4.91 3.98 9.92
N ASP A 125 -5.20 5.05 10.64
CA ASP A 125 -6.37 5.26 11.48
C ASP A 125 -7.70 5.26 10.71
N LYS A 126 -7.63 5.23 9.38
CA LYS A 126 -8.74 5.39 8.45
C LYS A 126 -8.84 4.24 7.45
N GLU A 127 -7.98 3.23 7.55
CA GLU A 127 -8.04 2.03 6.70
C GLU A 127 -9.27 1.17 7.02
N TRP A 128 -9.70 0.35 6.06
CA TRP A 128 -10.81 -0.58 6.24
C TRP A 128 -10.60 -1.87 5.45
N GLY A 129 -11.18 -2.97 5.91
CA GLY A 129 -11.00 -4.26 5.27
C GLY A 129 -11.17 -5.39 6.26
N TRP A 130 -10.41 -6.47 6.08
CA TRP A 130 -10.30 -7.49 7.11
C TRP A 130 -9.39 -6.98 8.22
N GLY A 131 -9.89 -6.86 9.43
CA GLY A 131 -9.15 -6.44 10.61
C GLY A 131 -8.89 -7.59 11.58
N MET A 132 -7.85 -7.41 12.39
CA MET A 132 -7.58 -8.21 13.57
C MET A 132 -8.19 -7.53 14.81
N PHE A 133 -8.73 -8.33 15.71
CA PHE A 133 -9.26 -7.91 17.00
C PHE A 133 -8.54 -8.72 18.10
N TYR A 134 -8.14 -8.04 19.16
CA TYR A 134 -7.56 -8.64 20.35
C TYR A 134 -8.49 -8.38 21.52
N CYS A 135 -8.95 -9.45 22.19
CA CYS A 135 -9.83 -9.33 23.33
C CYS A 135 -9.05 -8.94 24.60
N ASP A 136 -9.30 -7.74 25.11
CA ASP A 136 -8.79 -7.19 26.37
C ASP A 136 -9.71 -7.47 27.57
N GLY A 137 -10.77 -8.26 27.39
CA GLY A 137 -11.63 -8.72 28.47
C GLY A 137 -10.86 -9.56 29.49
N GLU A 138 -11.24 -9.47 30.77
CA GLU A 138 -10.58 -10.17 31.88
C GLU A 138 -10.36 -11.66 31.57
N ASN A 139 -9.09 -12.09 31.60
CA ASN A 139 -8.64 -13.46 31.33
C ASN A 139 -9.07 -14.07 29.97
N CYS A 140 -9.43 -13.24 28.98
CA CYS A 140 -9.83 -13.74 27.67
C CYS A 140 -8.64 -13.92 26.72
N GLY A 141 -8.00 -12.84 26.30
CA GLY A 141 -6.85 -12.87 25.37
C GLY A 141 -7.15 -13.48 23.99
N GLU A 142 -8.42 -13.61 23.61
CA GLU A 142 -8.82 -14.22 22.34
C GLU A 142 -8.51 -13.30 21.15
N GLU A 143 -7.95 -13.87 20.08
CA GLU A 143 -7.70 -13.16 18.82
C GLU A 143 -8.67 -13.63 17.75
N PHE A 144 -9.33 -12.68 17.08
CA PHE A 144 -10.27 -13.02 16.02
C PHE A 144 -10.26 -12.00 14.88
N GLN A 145 -10.78 -12.42 13.73
CA GLN A 145 -10.76 -11.63 12.50
C GLN A 145 -12.17 -11.34 12.03
N GLY A 146 -12.38 -10.13 11.53
CA GLY A 146 -13.66 -9.67 11.00
C GLY A 146 -13.48 -8.56 9.99
N PHE A 147 -14.55 -8.21 9.29
CA PHE A 147 -14.49 -6.99 8.48
C PHE A 147 -14.60 -5.78 9.41
N ALA A 148 -13.73 -4.80 9.23
CA ALA A 148 -13.51 -3.69 10.16
C ALA A 148 -13.17 -2.38 9.43
N VAL A 149 -13.46 -1.27 10.10
CA VAL A 149 -13.00 0.08 9.80
C VAL A 149 -12.27 0.58 11.05
N MET A 150 -11.05 1.07 10.87
CA MET A 150 -10.23 1.59 11.96
C MET A 150 -10.96 2.68 12.75
N GLY A 151 -10.83 2.63 14.07
CA GLY A 151 -11.44 3.60 15.00
C GLY A 151 -12.96 3.54 15.12
N MET A 152 -13.66 2.69 14.35
CA MET A 152 -15.12 2.64 14.34
C MET A 152 -15.70 1.28 14.70
N THR A 153 -15.12 0.20 14.17
CA THR A 153 -15.71 -1.14 14.33
C THR A 153 -15.42 -1.72 15.69
N LYS A 154 -16.49 -2.01 16.43
CA LYS A 154 -16.46 -2.89 17.61
C LYS A 154 -17.02 -4.26 17.23
N SER A 155 -16.39 -5.31 17.73
CA SER A 155 -16.88 -6.68 17.57
C SER A 155 -16.91 -7.37 18.91
N MET A 156 -17.95 -8.16 19.14
CA MET A 156 -18.07 -8.96 20.35
C MET A 156 -17.10 -10.14 20.28
N CYS A 157 -16.36 -10.37 21.36
CA CYS A 157 -15.59 -11.59 21.55
C CYS A 157 -16.54 -12.75 21.82
N HIS A 158 -16.47 -13.81 21.01
CA HIS A 158 -17.34 -14.98 21.18
C HIS A 158 -17.03 -15.81 22.44
N ARG A 159 -15.88 -15.58 23.09
CA ARG A 159 -15.47 -16.31 24.29
C ARG A 159 -15.99 -15.68 25.58
N CYS A 160 -15.88 -14.36 25.73
CA CYS A 160 -16.27 -13.65 26.95
C CYS A 160 -17.41 -12.63 26.76
N GLY A 161 -17.87 -12.39 25.53
CA GLY A 161 -18.92 -11.41 25.22
C GLY A 161 -18.46 -9.94 25.26
N TYR A 162 -17.18 -9.66 25.57
CA TYR A 162 -16.67 -8.29 25.63
C TYR A 162 -16.53 -7.68 24.23
N TYR A 163 -16.87 -6.39 24.08
CA TYR A 163 -16.78 -5.68 22.81
C TYR A 163 -15.42 -5.01 22.65
N VAL A 164 -14.68 -5.42 21.64
CA VAL A 164 -13.36 -4.88 21.34
C VAL A 164 -13.32 -4.12 20.03
N LEU A 165 -12.54 -3.04 20.03
CA LEU A 165 -12.23 -2.28 18.81
C LEU A 165 -11.27 -3.08 17.93
N VAL A 166 -11.33 -2.80 16.63
CA VAL A 166 -10.29 -3.28 15.71
C VAL A 166 -8.94 -2.70 16.08
N ASP A 167 -7.92 -3.55 16.12
CA ASP A 167 -6.54 -3.14 16.39
C ASP A 167 -5.84 -2.64 15.12
N HIS A 168 -5.87 -3.46 14.06
CA HIS A 168 -5.34 -3.08 12.76
C HIS A 168 -6.05 -3.77 11.59
N ILE A 169 -5.98 -3.14 10.41
CA ILE A 169 -6.45 -3.74 9.16
C ILE A 169 -5.33 -4.57 8.56
N ILE A 170 -5.64 -5.81 8.24
CA ILE A 170 -4.75 -6.78 7.63
C ILE A 170 -4.74 -6.54 6.11
N PRO A 171 -3.59 -6.17 5.52
CA PRO A 171 -3.45 -6.10 4.07
C PRO A 171 -3.71 -7.49 3.45
N PRO A 172 -4.39 -7.60 2.31
CA PRO A 172 -4.65 -8.88 1.66
C PRO A 172 -3.32 -9.56 1.34
N ASN A 173 -3.08 -10.72 1.95
CA ASN A 173 -1.90 -11.53 1.68
C ASN A 173 -2.22 -12.57 0.60
N LYS A 174 -1.32 -12.77 -0.38
CA LYS A 174 -1.52 -13.75 -1.47
C LYS A 174 -1.77 -15.17 -0.94
N PHE A 175 -1.21 -15.50 0.22
CA PHE A 175 -1.30 -16.80 0.88
C PHE A 175 -2.50 -16.94 1.84
N SER A 176 -3.20 -15.85 2.17
CA SER A 176 -4.32 -15.86 3.14
C SER A 176 -5.60 -16.47 2.56
N ARG A 177 -5.73 -16.58 1.24
CA ARG A 177 -6.87 -17.29 0.62
C ARG A 177 -6.89 -18.80 0.89
N ASN A 178 -5.75 -19.40 1.24
CA ASN A 178 -5.63 -20.86 1.33
C ASN A 178 -5.56 -21.44 2.74
N LYS A 179 -5.59 -20.64 3.82
CA LYS A 179 -5.57 -21.17 5.19
C LYS A 179 -6.47 -20.39 6.14
N LYS A 180 -7.76 -20.73 6.10
CA LYS A 180 -8.56 -21.14 7.26
C LYS A 180 -9.89 -21.63 6.68
N LYS A 181 -10.28 -22.87 7.00
CA LYS A 181 -11.65 -23.35 6.78
C LYS A 181 -12.58 -22.22 7.24
N ARG A 182 -13.58 -21.86 6.44
CA ARG A 182 -14.65 -20.93 6.84
C ARG A 182 -15.23 -21.46 8.16
N THR A 183 -14.71 -21.00 9.30
CA THR A 183 -15.37 -21.24 10.57
C THR A 183 -16.72 -20.55 10.45
N ARG A 184 -17.79 -21.26 10.84
CA ARG A 184 -19.16 -20.73 10.75
C ARG A 184 -19.33 -19.47 11.61
N ASP A 185 -18.41 -19.27 12.55
CA ASP A 185 -18.33 -18.12 13.45
C ASP A 185 -17.57 -16.98 12.77
N THR A 186 -18.22 -16.42 11.75
CA THR A 186 -17.89 -15.08 11.28
C THR A 186 -18.57 -14.10 12.23
N HIS A 187 -17.79 -13.37 13.04
CA HIS A 187 -18.18 -12.19 13.85
C HIS A 187 -19.64 -11.73 13.77
N ASP A 188 -20.26 -11.55 14.94
CA ASP A 188 -21.59 -10.97 15.06
C ASP A 188 -21.55 -9.47 14.67
N CYS A 189 -21.89 -9.16 13.42
CA CYS A 189 -22.03 -7.78 12.97
C CYS A 189 -23.38 -7.22 13.46
N ASN A 190 -23.32 -6.37 14.47
CA ASN A 190 -24.48 -5.66 15.02
C ASN A 190 -24.93 -4.46 14.17
N GLY A 191 -24.41 -4.33 12.96
CA GLY A 191 -24.70 -3.18 12.13
C GLY A 191 -26.12 -3.21 11.56
N ILE A 192 -26.79 -2.06 11.52
CA ILE A 192 -28.21 -1.91 11.14
C ILE A 192 -28.56 -2.52 9.78
N ASN A 193 -27.64 -2.50 8.82
CA ASN A 193 -27.78 -3.05 7.48
C ASN A 193 -27.09 -4.43 7.30
N CYS A 194 -26.74 -5.13 8.39
CA CYS A 194 -26.13 -6.46 8.31
C CYS A 194 -27.01 -7.44 7.53
N TYR A 195 -26.43 -8.17 6.57
CA TYR A 195 -27.17 -9.14 5.77
C TYR A 195 -27.58 -10.40 6.55
N ARG A 196 -27.02 -10.61 7.76
CA ARG A 196 -27.36 -11.71 8.68
C ARG A 196 -28.27 -11.29 9.84
N ARG A 197 -28.81 -10.07 9.85
CA ARG A 197 -29.69 -9.64 10.94
C ARG A 197 -30.94 -10.53 10.97
N ASN A 198 -31.14 -11.26 12.06
CA ASN A 198 -32.37 -12.04 12.30
C ASN A 198 -33.58 -11.08 12.26
N GLN A 199 -34.70 -11.52 11.70
CA GLN A 199 -35.92 -10.73 11.51
C GLN A 199 -36.54 -10.24 12.83
N ASP A 200 -36.08 -10.76 13.97
CA ASP A 200 -36.79 -10.64 15.25
C ASP A 200 -36.41 -9.41 16.10
N GLY A 201 -35.55 -8.51 15.60
CA GLY A 201 -35.42 -7.14 16.11
C GLY A 201 -34.92 -6.93 17.55
N SER A 202 -34.77 -7.98 18.35
CA SER A 202 -34.39 -7.88 19.76
C SER A 202 -32.89 -8.08 19.93
N LEU A 203 -32.15 -6.98 19.87
CA LEU A 203 -31.04 -6.63 20.77
C LEU A 203 -30.60 -5.21 20.40
N ILE A 204 -30.93 -4.28 21.28
CA ILE A 204 -30.52 -2.88 21.23
C ILE A 204 -29.06 -2.84 21.71
N MET A 205 -28.16 -2.31 20.90
CA MET A 205 -27.23 -1.27 21.35
C MET A 205 -26.60 -0.58 20.14
N ASP A 206 -26.69 0.75 20.16
CA ASP A 206 -26.31 1.75 19.15
C ASP A 206 -27.06 1.71 17.81
N ARG A 207 -28.10 2.56 17.72
CA ARG A 207 -28.74 3.04 16.48
C ARG A 207 -27.76 3.70 15.47
N ALA A 208 -26.46 3.66 15.73
CA ALA A 208 -25.40 4.23 14.90
C ALA A 208 -24.44 3.19 14.31
N ALA A 209 -24.45 1.93 14.74
CA ALA A 209 -23.54 0.92 14.20
C ALA A 209 -24.05 0.47 12.83
N ILE A 210 -23.25 0.69 11.78
CA ILE A 210 -23.62 0.30 10.42
C ILE A 210 -22.72 -0.83 9.95
N CYS A 211 -23.32 -1.88 9.42
CA CYS A 211 -22.66 -3.10 9.03
C CYS A 211 -21.85 -2.90 7.76
N ILE A 212 -20.58 -3.23 7.91
CA ILE A 212 -19.52 -3.02 6.93
C ILE A 212 -19.24 -4.27 6.09
N HIS A 213 -20.02 -5.34 6.25
CA HIS A 213 -19.88 -6.55 5.44
C HIS A 213 -19.97 -6.28 3.93
N PRO A 214 -19.19 -6.98 3.08
CA PRO A 214 -19.26 -6.81 1.63
C PRO A 214 -20.62 -7.18 0.99
N LYS A 215 -21.45 -7.97 1.69
CA LYS A 215 -22.75 -8.48 1.21
C LYS A 215 -23.97 -7.75 1.81
N SER A 216 -23.78 -6.74 2.67
CA SER A 216 -24.91 -5.95 3.17
C SER A 216 -25.62 -5.22 2.01
N LYS A 217 -26.95 -5.04 2.12
CA LYS A 217 -27.77 -4.25 1.18
C LYS A 217 -27.08 -2.89 0.93
N PRO A 218 -27.14 -2.32 -0.29
CA PRO A 218 -26.20 -1.32 -0.78
C PRO A 218 -25.97 -0.22 0.24
N PHE A 219 -24.84 -0.37 0.92
CA PHE A 219 -24.43 0.44 2.04
C PHE A 219 -23.85 1.76 1.51
N ARG A 220 -24.74 2.71 1.22
CA ARG A 220 -24.49 4.13 1.47
C ARG A 220 -25.36 4.52 2.66
N PRO A 221 -24.84 4.55 3.88
CA PRO A 221 -25.53 5.32 4.89
C PRO A 221 -25.47 6.79 4.46
N PRO A 222 -26.52 7.57 4.73
CA PRO A 222 -26.62 8.98 4.32
C PRO A 222 -25.39 9.80 4.75
N ASP A 223 -24.77 9.44 5.87
CA ASP A 223 -23.60 10.12 6.45
C ASP A 223 -22.25 9.42 6.18
N ALA A 224 -22.19 8.40 5.30
CA ALA A 224 -20.91 7.89 4.77
C ALA A 224 -20.25 8.84 3.76
N GLN A 225 -20.51 10.13 3.87
CA GLN A 225 -19.66 11.16 3.27
C GLN A 225 -18.26 11.18 3.90
N TYR A 226 -18.08 10.61 5.10
CA TYR A 226 -16.78 10.48 5.78
C TYR A 226 -16.01 9.19 5.44
N ARG A 227 -16.26 8.56 4.29
CA ARG A 227 -15.35 7.52 3.80
C ARG A 227 -14.07 8.17 3.30
N THR A 228 -12.97 7.70 3.86
CA THR A 228 -11.59 8.13 3.71
C THR A 228 -11.05 7.68 2.37
N TRP A 229 -11.68 8.16 1.29
CA TRP A 229 -11.08 8.07 -0.03
C TRP A 229 -9.72 8.73 0.00
N SER A 230 -8.78 8.16 -0.75
CA SER A 230 -7.50 8.80 -0.92
C SER A 230 -7.69 10.21 -1.45
N GLN A 231 -6.93 11.15 -0.91
CA GLN A 231 -6.87 12.49 -1.51
C GLN A 231 -6.14 12.41 -2.84
N ALA A 232 -6.61 13.16 -3.83
CA ALA A 232 -5.91 13.30 -5.09
C ALA A 232 -4.53 13.92 -4.78
N HIS A 233 -3.48 13.22 -5.16
CA HIS A 233 -2.12 13.65 -4.85
C HIS A 233 -1.80 14.92 -5.63
N ARG A 234 -1.51 16.01 -4.92
CA ARG A 234 -0.99 17.25 -5.51
C ARG A 234 0.53 17.21 -5.45
N SER A 235 1.17 17.10 -6.60
CA SER A 235 2.63 17.20 -6.67
C SER A 235 3.06 18.63 -6.35
N THR A 236 3.91 18.81 -5.34
CA THR A 236 4.37 20.12 -4.84
C THR A 236 5.40 20.80 -5.75
N GLY A 237 5.39 20.52 -7.06
CA GLY A 237 6.14 21.30 -8.05
C GLY A 237 7.67 21.27 -7.89
N SER A 238 8.28 20.10 -7.62
CA SER A 238 9.69 19.94 -7.98
C SER A 238 9.79 19.87 -9.50
N THR A 239 10.53 20.79 -10.12
CA THR A 239 10.75 20.93 -11.57
C THR A 239 11.58 19.79 -12.16
N VAL A 240 12.06 18.85 -11.35
CA VAL A 240 12.66 17.62 -11.83
C VAL A 240 11.56 16.62 -12.11
N ASP A 241 11.53 16.13 -13.34
CA ASP A 241 10.53 15.20 -13.85
C ASP A 241 10.65 13.83 -13.17
N THR A 242 10.21 13.74 -11.90
CA THR A 242 10.23 12.52 -11.08
C THR A 242 9.07 11.59 -11.46
N HIS A 243 8.90 11.40 -12.77
CA HIS A 243 7.91 10.53 -13.39
C HIS A 243 8.22 9.05 -13.07
N ILE A 244 7.86 8.64 -11.86
CA ILE A 244 7.84 7.24 -11.44
C ILE A 244 6.55 6.63 -12.03
N ASP A 245 6.69 5.77 -13.05
CA ASP A 245 5.63 4.82 -13.37
C ASP A 245 5.65 3.72 -12.31
N GLN A 246 4.68 3.76 -11.40
CA GLN A 246 4.60 2.83 -10.28
C GLN A 246 4.35 1.38 -10.70
N ARG A 247 4.01 1.14 -11.98
CA ARG A 247 3.97 -0.21 -12.56
C ARG A 247 5.34 -0.87 -12.63
N SER A 248 6.42 -0.10 -12.69
CA SER A 248 7.78 -0.63 -12.87
C SER A 248 8.44 -1.09 -11.56
N VAL A 249 8.01 -0.56 -10.41
CA VAL A 249 8.65 -0.82 -9.10
C VAL A 249 8.45 -2.25 -8.57
N PHE A 250 7.58 -3.07 -9.17
CA PHE A 250 7.27 -4.40 -8.63
C PHE A 250 7.04 -5.46 -9.71
N SER A 251 7.96 -6.44 -9.79
CA SER A 251 7.69 -7.76 -10.34
C SER A 251 6.73 -8.51 -9.40
N GLY A 252 5.48 -8.68 -9.84
CA GLY A 252 4.49 -9.50 -9.15
C GLY A 252 3.31 -8.77 -8.48
N SER A 253 2.90 -7.59 -8.98
CA SER A 253 1.68 -6.92 -8.51
C SER A 253 0.41 -7.68 -8.90
N GLY A 254 -0.02 -8.62 -8.04
CA GLY A 254 -1.42 -9.02 -8.00
C GLY A 254 -2.21 -7.89 -7.36
N SER A 255 -2.93 -7.10 -8.16
CA SER A 255 -3.85 -6.09 -7.63
C SER A 255 -5.07 -6.80 -7.05
N PHE A 256 -5.25 -6.76 -5.74
CA PHE A 256 -6.52 -7.13 -5.13
C PHE A 256 -7.36 -5.86 -5.01
N ALA A 257 -8.25 -5.69 -5.97
CA ALA A 257 -9.27 -4.66 -5.91
C ALA A 257 -10.46 -5.22 -5.13
N TYR A 258 -10.91 -4.49 -4.11
CA TYR A 258 -12.25 -4.69 -3.59
C TYR A 258 -13.17 -3.85 -4.48
N THR A 259 -13.89 -4.51 -5.38
CA THR A 259 -14.99 -3.89 -6.12
C THR A 259 -16.20 -3.96 -5.21
N LEU A 260 -16.74 -2.81 -4.80
CA LEU A 260 -18.08 -2.79 -4.20
C LEU A 260 -19.07 -3.29 -5.26
N PRO A 261 -20.07 -4.12 -4.90
CA PRO A 261 -21.06 -4.61 -5.85
C PRO A 261 -21.67 -3.42 -6.62
N SER A 262 -21.55 -3.42 -7.96
CA SER A 262 -22.22 -2.43 -8.79
C SER A 262 -23.71 -2.73 -8.80
N ARG A 263 -24.53 -1.68 -8.70
CA ARG A 263 -25.99 -1.76 -8.86
C ARG A 263 -26.35 -2.44 -10.20
N ARG A 264 -27.10 -3.53 -10.14
CA ARG A 264 -28.21 -3.79 -11.07
C ARG A 264 -29.49 -3.70 -10.25
#